data_AF-A0A378RIR1-F1
#
_entry.id   AF-A0A378RIR1-F1
#
_cell.length_a   1.000
_cell.length_b   1.000
_cell.length_c   1.000
_cell.angle_alpha   90.00
_cell.angle_beta   90.00
_cell.angle_gamma   90.00
#
_symmetry.space_group_name_H-M   'P 1'
#
loop_
_entity.id
_entity.type
_entity.pdbx_description
1 polymer ?
#
loop_
_entity_poly.entity_id
_entity_poly.type
_entity_poly.pdbx_seq_one_letter_code
_entity_poly.pdbx_strand_id
1 'polypeptide(L)'
;MNILLQPLNALDILNIFIEEHRICSPLDFEADVTIILNFNTTVSDWRCARDLMRWRPLSHFLNAEFNLSLSEEQWKAVLTPARKRTLREVCELIANHCSFPTVTPVRLLGNSCLSAAVFVTLKKYLARRGVQVYDLKPSTLIAPYLDDHFSEMIEQIGILARGNKVFEVLDYASTSHLNKSFFNLFSTRVALETGSIQTFRDVVEKIIAVNDSYSSPKS
;
A
#
# COMPACT_ATOMS: atom_id res chain seq x y z
N MET A 1 5.76 10.51 -21.78
CA MET A 1 5.93 9.20 -21.11
C MET A 1 6.89 9.36 -19.95
N ASN A 2 6.42 9.86 -18.78
CA ASN A 2 7.26 10.29 -17.64
C ASN A 2 6.49 10.21 -16.30
N ILE A 3 5.78 9.10 -16.07
CA ILE A 3 4.63 9.09 -15.15
C ILE A 3 5.04 8.75 -13.72
N LEU A 4 6.10 7.93 -13.54
CA LEU A 4 6.73 7.69 -12.25
C LEU A 4 7.87 8.66 -11.96
N LEU A 5 7.90 9.83 -12.63
CA LEU A 5 9.00 10.79 -12.51
C LEU A 5 8.86 11.85 -11.41
N GLN A 6 7.71 11.92 -10.76
CA GLN A 6 7.47 12.94 -9.75
C GLN A 6 7.59 12.33 -8.34
N PRO A 7 8.06 13.11 -7.36
CA PRO A 7 7.93 12.76 -5.94
C PRO A 7 6.45 12.58 -5.56
N LEU A 8 6.18 11.79 -4.51
CA LEU A 8 4.83 11.70 -3.94
C LEU A 8 4.44 13.05 -3.34
N ASN A 9 3.24 13.51 -3.67
CA ASN A 9 2.62 14.69 -3.06
C ASN A 9 1.57 14.25 -2.02
N ALA A 10 1.01 15.20 -1.28
CA ALA A 10 0.04 14.90 -0.22
C ALA A 10 -1.24 14.18 -0.72
N LEU A 11 -1.66 14.39 -1.97
CA LEU A 11 -2.80 13.68 -2.55
C LEU A 11 -2.45 12.23 -2.85
N ASP A 12 -1.24 11.94 -3.33
CA ASP A 12 -0.77 10.57 -3.50
C ASP A 12 -0.77 9.82 -2.16
N ILE A 13 -0.28 10.46 -1.09
CA ILE A 13 -0.29 9.87 0.27
C ILE A 13 -1.71 9.60 0.75
N LEU A 14 -2.64 10.54 0.54
CA LEU A 14 -4.04 10.33 0.90
C LEU A 14 -4.65 9.16 0.11
N ASN A 15 -4.37 9.06 -1.20
CA ASN A 15 -4.86 7.96 -2.03
C ASN A 15 -4.29 6.61 -1.57
N ILE A 16 -3.03 6.57 -1.12
CA ILE A 16 -2.44 5.37 -0.52
C ILE A 16 -3.24 4.94 0.70
N PHE A 17 -3.55 5.86 1.62
CA PHE A 17 -4.38 5.53 2.79
C PHE A 17 -5.81 5.11 2.43
N ILE A 18 -6.41 5.71 1.40
CA ILE A 18 -7.73 5.31 0.90
C ILE A 18 -7.69 3.88 0.38
N GLU A 19 -6.66 3.54 -0.39
CA GLU A 19 -6.53 2.22 -1.00
C GLU A 19 -6.20 1.15 0.03
N GLU A 20 -5.31 1.44 0.98
CA GLU A 20 -5.06 0.58 2.15
C GLU A 20 -6.34 0.35 2.95
N HIS A 21 -7.12 1.40 3.22
CA HIS A 21 -8.39 1.27 3.91
C HIS A 21 -9.34 0.34 3.13
N ARG A 22 -9.52 0.57 1.82
CA ARG A 22 -10.37 -0.28 0.95
C ARG A 22 -9.97 -1.75 1.01
N ILE A 23 -8.67 -2.04 1.02
CA ILE A 23 -8.14 -3.41 0.98
C ILE A 23 -8.18 -4.07 2.37
N CYS A 24 -7.74 -3.34 3.40
CA CYS A 24 -7.47 -3.91 4.71
C CYS A 24 -8.68 -3.86 5.65
N SER A 25 -9.55 -2.84 5.56
CA SER A 25 -10.65 -2.68 6.51
C SER A 25 -11.66 -3.83 6.49
N PRO A 26 -11.99 -4.47 5.35
CA PRO A 26 -12.88 -5.65 5.38
C PRO A 26 -12.27 -6.86 6.09
N LEU A 27 -10.94 -6.87 6.27
CA LEU A 27 -10.17 -7.97 6.85
C LEU A 27 -9.89 -7.75 8.35
N ASP A 28 -10.12 -6.54 8.85
CA ASP A 28 -9.83 -6.12 10.22
C ASP A 28 -11.14 -5.78 10.95
N PHE A 29 -11.45 -6.55 12.01
CA PHE A 29 -12.68 -6.37 12.78
C PHE A 29 -12.67 -5.08 13.62
N GLU A 30 -11.51 -4.47 13.84
CA GLU A 30 -11.38 -3.19 14.57
C GLU A 30 -11.62 -1.98 13.65
N ALA A 31 -11.54 -2.18 12.33
CA ALA A 31 -11.66 -1.13 11.34
C ALA A 31 -13.13 -0.81 10.99
N ASP A 32 -13.48 0.47 11.05
CA ASP A 32 -14.75 0.98 10.58
C ASP A 32 -14.72 1.16 9.06
N VAL A 33 -15.25 0.15 8.36
CA VAL A 33 -15.36 0.08 6.89
C VAL A 33 -16.25 1.17 6.28
N THR A 34 -16.99 1.93 7.09
CA THR A 34 -17.93 2.96 6.60
C THR A 34 -17.30 4.34 6.47
N ILE A 35 -16.09 4.54 7.00
CA ILE A 35 -15.42 5.83 6.99
C ILE A 35 -14.83 6.12 5.61
N ILE A 36 -15.26 7.25 5.02
CA ILE A 36 -14.68 7.75 3.77
C ILE A 36 -13.54 8.71 4.09
N LEU A 37 -12.30 8.26 3.87
CA LEU A 37 -11.10 9.07 4.11
C LEU A 37 -11.00 10.24 3.11
N ASN A 38 -10.68 11.41 3.64
CA ASN A 38 -10.34 12.60 2.87
C ASN A 38 -9.42 13.51 3.73
N PHE A 39 -8.93 14.61 3.17
CA PHE A 39 -8.01 15.50 3.90
C PHE A 39 -8.57 16.10 5.20
N ASN A 40 -9.89 16.22 5.34
CA ASN A 40 -10.53 16.76 6.54
C ASN A 40 -10.82 15.68 7.60
N THR A 41 -10.64 14.39 7.27
CA THR A 41 -10.77 13.29 8.23
C THR A 41 -9.82 13.53 9.40
N THR A 42 -10.34 13.47 10.62
CA THR A 42 -9.51 13.66 11.81
C THR A 42 -8.60 12.45 12.03
N VAL A 43 -7.47 12.62 12.71
CA VAL A 43 -6.61 11.49 13.09
C VAL A 43 -7.37 10.50 13.99
N SER A 44 -8.37 10.95 14.74
CA SER A 44 -9.24 10.08 15.51
C SER A 44 -10.06 9.16 14.60
N ASP A 45 -10.72 9.72 13.59
CA ASP A 45 -11.55 8.95 12.66
C ASP A 45 -10.69 8.08 11.75
N TRP A 46 -9.53 8.56 11.31
CA TRP A 46 -8.58 7.76 10.55
C TRP A 46 -8.11 6.53 11.33
N ARG A 47 -7.88 6.67 12.64
CA ARG A 47 -7.55 5.51 13.49
C ARG A 47 -8.72 4.53 13.60
N CYS A 48 -9.97 5.01 13.63
CA CYS A 48 -11.15 4.14 13.56
C CYS A 48 -11.27 3.42 12.22
N ALA A 49 -10.87 4.06 11.12
CA ALA A 49 -10.86 3.44 9.79
C ALA A 49 -9.73 2.39 9.62
N ARG A 50 -8.81 2.30 10.59
CA ARG A 50 -7.70 1.33 10.64
C ARG A 50 -7.86 0.46 11.89
N ASP A 51 -6.75 0.08 12.49
CA ASP A 51 -6.62 -0.83 13.63
C ASP A 51 -6.56 -0.10 14.99
N LEU A 52 -7.14 1.11 15.08
CA LEU A 52 -7.16 1.96 16.28
C LEU A 52 -5.77 2.30 16.87
N MET A 53 -4.68 2.03 16.13
CA MET A 53 -3.31 2.12 16.62
C MET A 53 -3.01 3.48 17.26
N ARG A 54 -2.38 3.47 18.45
CA ARG A 54 -2.00 4.70 19.16
C ARG A 54 -0.93 5.45 18.38
N TRP A 55 -0.86 6.78 18.56
CA TRP A 55 -0.02 7.66 17.74
C TRP A 55 1.48 7.30 17.73
N ARG A 56 2.03 6.77 18.84
CA ARG A 56 3.45 6.36 18.91
C ARG A 56 3.75 5.15 18.02
N PRO A 57 3.12 3.97 18.20
CA PRO A 57 3.27 2.87 17.27
C PRO A 57 2.98 3.27 15.82
N LEU A 58 1.93 4.07 15.59
CA LEU A 58 1.59 4.56 14.24
C LEU A 58 2.73 5.38 13.63
N SER A 59 3.39 6.22 14.42
CA SER A 59 4.55 6.99 13.94
C SER A 59 5.72 6.12 13.51
N HIS A 60 5.99 5.02 14.22
CA HIS A 60 7.03 4.07 13.84
C HIS A 60 6.66 3.30 12.57
N PHE A 61 5.38 2.89 12.48
CA PHE A 61 4.85 2.24 11.29
C PHE A 61 5.01 3.15 10.06
N LEU A 62 4.53 4.40 10.12
CA LEU A 62 4.61 5.36 9.02
C LEU A 62 6.07 5.69 8.65
N ASN A 63 6.97 5.76 9.64
CA ASN A 63 8.40 5.90 9.35
C ASN A 63 8.93 4.73 8.53
N ALA A 64 8.53 3.51 8.86
CA ALA A 64 9.01 2.32 8.18
C ALA A 64 8.38 2.13 6.79
N GLU A 65 7.09 2.40 6.66
CA GLU A 65 6.32 2.34 5.42
C GLU A 65 6.83 3.36 4.40
N PHE A 66 6.95 4.63 4.80
CA PHE A 66 7.36 5.72 3.91
C PHE A 66 8.86 5.99 3.88
N ASN A 67 9.67 5.14 4.53
CA ASN A 67 11.12 5.28 4.66
C ASN A 67 11.53 6.68 5.16
N LEU A 68 10.94 7.09 6.29
CA LEU A 68 11.17 8.37 6.94
C LEU A 68 12.05 8.20 8.18
N SER A 69 12.68 9.30 8.60
CA SER A 69 13.45 9.38 9.85
C SER A 69 12.97 10.55 10.70
N LEU A 70 11.64 10.69 10.82
CA LEU A 70 11.00 11.74 11.60
C LEU A 70 11.00 11.39 13.09
N SER A 71 11.20 12.42 13.91
CA SER A 71 11.17 12.34 15.38
C SER A 71 9.74 12.13 15.92
N GLU A 72 9.64 11.65 17.17
CA GLU A 72 8.36 11.59 17.88
C GLU A 72 7.70 12.96 17.98
N GLU A 73 8.47 14.03 18.16
CA GLU A 73 7.96 15.41 18.28
C GLU A 73 7.29 15.88 16.98
N GLN A 74 7.92 15.61 15.83
CA GLN A 74 7.34 15.93 14.52
C GLN A 74 6.04 15.16 14.29
N TRP A 75 6.02 13.86 14.61
CA TRP A 75 4.81 13.06 14.50
C TRP A 75 3.72 13.49 15.47
N LYS A 76 4.08 13.76 16.72
CA LYS A 76 3.15 14.24 17.74
C LYS A 76 2.47 15.54 17.32
N ALA A 77 3.19 16.43 16.63
CA ALA A 77 2.65 17.71 16.16
C ALA A 77 1.47 17.53 15.18
N VAL A 78 1.46 16.47 14.37
CA VAL A 78 0.40 16.19 13.37
C VAL A 78 -0.54 15.06 13.78
N LEU A 79 -0.18 14.20 14.74
CA LEU A 79 -1.03 13.11 15.22
C LEU A 79 -1.81 13.46 16.49
N THR A 80 -1.43 14.54 17.19
CA THR A 80 -2.04 14.93 18.46
C THR A 80 -2.41 16.42 18.53
N PRO A 81 -3.56 16.77 19.16
CA PRO A 81 -4.60 15.87 19.65
C PRO A 81 -5.44 15.28 18.50
N ALA A 82 -5.72 13.97 18.55
CA ALA A 82 -6.25 13.21 17.41
C ALA A 82 -7.61 13.71 16.89
N ARG A 83 -8.45 14.30 17.75
CA ARG A 83 -9.76 14.86 17.36
C ARG A 83 -9.68 16.22 16.67
N LYS A 84 -8.51 16.86 16.62
CA LYS A 84 -8.33 18.18 16.00
C LYS A 84 -7.42 18.12 14.77
N ARG A 85 -6.39 17.29 14.82
CA ARG A 85 -5.47 17.11 13.69
C ARG A 85 -6.13 16.31 12.58
N THR A 86 -5.74 16.58 11.34
CA THR A 86 -6.37 15.97 10.16
C THR A 86 -5.37 15.23 9.28
N LEU A 87 -5.90 14.38 8.39
CA LEU A 87 -5.09 13.69 7.40
C LEU A 87 -4.31 14.63 6.48
N ARG A 88 -4.77 15.86 6.25
CA ARG A 88 -4.00 16.89 5.52
C ARG A 88 -2.61 17.08 6.11
N GLU A 89 -2.53 17.34 7.41
CA GLU A 89 -1.26 17.63 8.08
C GLU A 89 -0.33 16.42 8.06
N VAL A 90 -0.90 15.21 8.21
CA VAL A 90 -0.16 13.95 8.13
C VAL A 90 0.41 13.73 6.72
N CYS A 91 -0.44 13.86 5.69
CA CYS A 91 -0.05 13.65 4.30
C CYS A 91 1.00 14.67 3.83
N GLU A 92 0.85 15.93 4.22
CA GLU A 92 1.84 16.98 3.93
C GLU A 92 3.17 16.71 4.64
N LEU A 93 3.16 16.26 5.90
CA LEU A 93 4.38 15.90 6.61
C LEU A 93 5.12 14.76 5.90
N ILE A 94 4.42 13.70 5.50
CA ILE A 94 4.99 12.57 4.77
C ILE A 94 5.52 13.02 3.42
N ALA A 95 4.71 13.71 2.61
CA ALA A 95 5.11 14.15 1.28
C ALA A 95 6.37 15.02 1.29
N ASN A 96 6.52 15.89 2.29
CA ASN A 96 7.68 16.76 2.43
C ASN A 96 8.99 16.04 2.81
N HIS A 97 8.91 14.82 3.34
CA HIS A 97 10.09 14.11 3.87
C HIS A 97 10.31 12.74 3.21
N CYS A 98 9.33 12.20 2.49
CA CYS A 98 9.47 10.92 1.83
C CYS A 98 10.46 11.01 0.67
N SER A 99 11.37 10.04 0.61
CA SER A 99 12.42 9.98 -0.40
C SER A 99 12.23 8.73 -1.26
N PHE A 100 11.08 8.65 -1.94
CA PHE A 100 10.85 7.60 -2.93
C PHE A 100 11.42 8.08 -4.26
N PRO A 101 12.51 7.47 -4.74
CA PRO A 101 13.06 7.84 -6.03
C PRO A 101 12.04 7.55 -7.11
N THR A 102 11.80 8.57 -7.92
CA THR A 102 11.29 8.49 -9.27
C THR A 102 11.79 7.25 -10.01
N VAL A 103 10.87 6.44 -10.54
CA VAL A 103 11.21 5.24 -11.32
C VAL A 103 11.48 5.65 -12.77
N THR A 104 12.75 5.71 -13.14
CA THR A 104 13.18 5.93 -14.52
C THR A 104 13.37 4.59 -15.26
N PRO A 105 12.93 4.47 -16.52
CA PRO A 105 13.23 3.30 -17.34
C PRO A 105 14.72 2.93 -17.33
N VAL A 106 15.01 1.64 -17.15
CA VAL A 106 16.39 1.12 -17.20
C VAL A 106 16.70 0.61 -18.60
N ARG A 107 17.97 0.66 -19.02
CA ARG A 107 18.40 0.06 -20.29
C ARG A 107 18.67 -1.44 -20.09
N LEU A 108 17.93 -2.28 -20.81
CA LEU A 108 18.15 -3.72 -20.89
C LEU A 108 18.34 -4.12 -22.35
N LEU A 109 19.49 -4.74 -22.66
CA LEU A 109 19.85 -5.16 -24.03
C LEU A 109 19.67 -4.03 -25.06
N GLY A 110 20.02 -2.79 -24.68
CA GLY A 110 19.90 -1.61 -25.55
C GLY A 110 18.53 -0.93 -25.53
N ASN A 111 17.49 -1.56 -24.98
CA ASN A 111 16.12 -1.04 -24.95
C ASN A 111 15.77 -0.41 -23.60
N SER A 112 15.04 0.71 -23.63
CA SER A 112 14.48 1.33 -22.43
C SER A 112 13.29 0.52 -21.92
N CYS A 113 13.35 0.03 -20.68
CA CYS A 113 12.37 -0.88 -20.11
C CYS A 113 11.81 -0.34 -18.78
N LEU A 114 10.60 0.21 -18.81
CA LEU A 114 9.91 0.71 -17.62
C LEU A 114 9.48 -0.43 -16.69
N SER A 115 8.96 -1.53 -17.22
CA SER A 115 8.54 -2.69 -16.42
C SER A 115 9.68 -3.28 -15.60
N ALA A 116 10.88 -3.40 -16.18
CA ALA A 116 12.05 -3.83 -15.43
C ALA A 116 12.42 -2.84 -14.32
N ALA A 117 12.34 -1.54 -14.58
CA ALA A 117 12.62 -0.52 -13.56
C ALA A 117 11.64 -0.59 -12.39
N VAL A 118 10.34 -0.74 -12.68
CA VAL A 118 9.29 -0.90 -11.66
C VAL A 118 9.49 -2.19 -10.87
N PHE A 119 9.74 -3.31 -11.54
CA PHE A 119 9.98 -4.60 -10.87
C PHE A 119 11.19 -4.55 -9.92
N VAL A 120 12.31 -4.00 -10.38
CA VAL A 120 13.52 -3.86 -9.54
C VAL A 120 13.26 -2.91 -8.36
N THR A 121 12.47 -1.86 -8.56
CA THR A 121 12.12 -0.93 -7.49
C THR A 121 11.22 -1.60 -6.45
N LEU A 122 10.16 -2.31 -6.88
CA LEU A 122 9.29 -3.08 -5.99
C LEU A 122 10.11 -4.11 -5.18
N LYS A 123 11.00 -4.86 -5.85
CA LYS A 123 11.91 -5.81 -5.22
C LYS A 123 12.77 -5.16 -4.13
N LYS A 124 13.31 -3.97 -4.39
CA LYS A 124 14.10 -3.19 -3.44
C LYS A 124 13.27 -2.71 -2.24
N TYR A 125 12.04 -2.31 -2.48
CA TYR A 125 11.11 -1.83 -1.44
C TYR A 125 10.71 -2.97 -0.51
N LEU A 126 10.31 -4.10 -1.06
CA LEU A 126 10.01 -5.32 -0.30
C LEU A 126 11.22 -5.80 0.53
N ALA A 127 12.42 -5.81 -0.04
CA ALA A 127 13.63 -6.18 0.69
C ALA A 127 13.90 -5.28 1.92
N ARG A 128 13.62 -3.98 1.81
CA ARG A 128 13.76 -3.03 2.94
C ARG A 128 12.76 -3.29 4.06
N ARG A 129 11.59 -3.84 3.72
CA ARG A 129 10.58 -4.29 4.68
C ARG A 129 10.87 -5.69 5.25
N GLY A 130 12.00 -6.31 4.87
CA GLY A 130 12.43 -7.61 5.39
C GLY A 130 11.93 -8.82 4.58
N VAL A 131 11.25 -8.61 3.46
CA VAL A 131 10.78 -9.69 2.58
C VAL A 131 11.97 -10.33 1.86
N GLN A 132 12.03 -11.66 1.84
CA GLN A 132 13.07 -12.38 1.09
C GLN A 132 12.75 -12.34 -0.41
N VAL A 133 13.59 -11.64 -1.18
CA VAL A 133 13.31 -11.41 -2.61
C VAL A 133 14.36 -11.98 -3.56
N TYR A 134 15.36 -12.72 -3.07
CA TYR A 134 16.50 -13.15 -3.89
C TYR A 134 16.05 -13.89 -5.16
N ASP A 135 15.13 -14.85 -4.99
CA ASP A 135 14.58 -15.69 -6.06
C ASP A 135 13.38 -15.08 -6.78
N LEU A 136 12.98 -13.86 -6.42
CA LEU A 136 11.85 -13.17 -7.01
C LEU A 136 12.12 -12.85 -8.48
N LYS A 137 11.25 -13.34 -9.36
CA LYS A 137 11.23 -13.14 -10.81
C LYS A 137 9.88 -12.56 -11.25
N PRO A 138 9.79 -11.93 -12.43
CA PRO A 138 8.49 -11.44 -12.93
C PRO A 138 7.42 -12.53 -13.04
N SER A 139 7.82 -13.78 -13.32
CA SER A 139 6.90 -14.92 -13.41
C SER A 139 6.58 -15.57 -12.06
N THR A 140 7.14 -15.08 -10.94
CA THR A 140 6.84 -15.60 -9.61
C THR A 140 5.38 -15.29 -9.27
N LEU A 141 4.68 -16.28 -8.71
CA LEU A 141 3.29 -16.13 -8.25
C LEU A 141 3.23 -15.16 -7.06
N ILE A 142 2.20 -14.32 -7.02
CA ILE A 142 2.04 -13.33 -5.95
C ILE A 142 1.33 -13.87 -4.71
N ALA A 143 0.49 -14.90 -4.86
CA ALA A 143 -0.33 -15.41 -3.76
C ALA A 143 0.50 -15.84 -2.53
N PRO A 144 1.60 -16.62 -2.66
CA PRO A 144 2.41 -16.97 -1.49
C PRO A 144 3.01 -15.76 -0.76
N TYR A 145 3.33 -14.69 -1.49
CA TYR A 145 3.85 -13.46 -0.89
C TYR A 145 2.76 -12.65 -0.21
N LEU A 146 1.54 -12.66 -0.75
CA LEU A 146 0.41 -12.03 -0.08
C LEU A 146 0.00 -12.79 1.18
N ASP A 147 0.12 -14.12 1.19
CA ASP A 147 -0.17 -14.94 2.38
C ASP A 147 0.85 -14.69 3.51
N ASP A 148 2.15 -14.68 3.20
CA ASP A 148 3.20 -14.60 4.21
C ASP A 148 3.65 -13.14 4.52
N HIS A 149 3.40 -12.19 3.62
CA HIS A 149 3.87 -10.80 3.67
C HIS A 149 2.81 -9.79 3.21
N PHE A 150 1.56 -9.99 3.61
CA PHE A 150 0.41 -9.19 3.17
C PHE A 150 0.65 -7.68 3.28
N SER A 151 1.00 -7.21 4.49
CA SER A 151 1.15 -5.77 4.77
C SER A 151 2.26 -5.17 3.91
N GLU A 152 3.44 -5.79 3.90
CA GLU A 152 4.57 -5.30 3.10
C GLU A 152 4.26 -5.28 1.60
N MET A 153 3.48 -6.25 1.10
CA MET A 153 3.05 -6.27 -0.30
C MET A 153 2.09 -5.12 -0.60
N ILE A 154 1.03 -4.95 0.19
CA ILE A 154 0.00 -3.92 -0.05
C ILE A 154 0.59 -2.51 0.07
N GLU A 155 1.36 -2.24 1.13
CA GLU A 155 2.02 -0.94 1.35
C GLU A 155 2.92 -0.56 0.15
N GLN A 156 3.83 -1.45 -0.24
CA GLN A 156 4.84 -1.12 -1.26
C GLN A 156 4.25 -1.09 -2.67
N ILE A 157 3.21 -1.89 -2.95
CA ILE A 157 2.42 -1.78 -4.18
C ILE A 157 1.65 -0.45 -4.19
N GLY A 158 1.00 -0.08 -3.09
CA GLY A 158 0.26 1.16 -2.93
C GLY A 158 1.14 2.39 -3.19
N ILE A 159 2.35 2.40 -2.63
CA ILE A 159 3.35 3.46 -2.85
C ILE A 159 3.73 3.58 -4.34
N LEU A 160 4.03 2.47 -5.01
CA LEU A 160 4.39 2.50 -6.44
C LEU A 160 3.20 2.82 -7.35
N ALA A 161 2.00 2.42 -6.95
CA ALA A 161 0.75 2.74 -7.62
C ALA A 161 0.24 4.14 -7.28
N ARG A 162 0.90 4.87 -6.37
CA ARG A 162 0.49 6.21 -5.89
C ARG A 162 -0.95 6.21 -5.35
N GLY A 163 -1.34 5.11 -4.71
CA GLY A 163 -2.69 4.89 -4.18
C GLY A 163 -3.75 4.57 -5.23
N ASN A 164 -3.37 4.38 -6.50
CA ASN A 164 -4.31 3.91 -7.52
C ASN A 164 -4.57 2.40 -7.36
N LYS A 165 -5.80 1.99 -7.70
CA LYS A 165 -6.27 0.60 -7.54
C LYS A 165 -5.50 -0.38 -8.44
N VAL A 166 -4.70 -1.25 -7.82
CA VAL A 166 -4.03 -2.35 -8.52
C VAL A 166 -4.90 -3.60 -8.50
N PHE A 167 -5.39 -3.99 -7.32
CA PHE A 167 -6.25 -5.17 -7.15
C PHE A 167 -7.73 -4.79 -7.21
N GLU A 168 -8.42 -5.15 -8.29
CA GLU A 168 -9.89 -4.96 -8.38
C GLU A 168 -10.61 -5.86 -7.38
N VAL A 169 -10.10 -7.09 -7.23
CA VAL A 169 -10.55 -8.09 -6.26
C VAL A 169 -9.36 -8.47 -5.42
N LEU A 170 -9.52 -8.35 -4.10
CA LEU A 170 -8.63 -8.92 -3.10
C LEU A 170 -9.52 -9.43 -1.97
N ASP A 171 -9.81 -10.72 -1.99
CA ASP A 171 -10.70 -11.35 -1.02
C ASP A 171 -10.12 -12.69 -0.57
N TYR A 172 -10.47 -13.14 0.62
CA TYR A 172 -10.21 -14.50 1.05
C TYR A 172 -11.29 -15.40 0.43
N ALA A 173 -10.90 -16.37 -0.39
CA ALA A 173 -11.80 -17.38 -0.98
C ALA A 173 -12.62 -18.10 0.11
N SER A 174 -13.78 -17.56 0.49
CA SER A 174 -14.63 -18.10 1.54
C SER A 174 -14.96 -19.58 1.27
N THR A 175 -14.38 -20.50 2.04
CA THR A 175 -14.98 -21.84 2.21
C THR A 175 -16.22 -21.66 3.08
N SER A 176 -17.35 -21.37 2.45
CA SER A 176 -18.63 -21.29 3.13
C SER A 176 -18.99 -22.65 3.74
N HIS A 177 -19.64 -22.60 4.90
CA HIS A 177 -20.00 -23.71 5.80
C HIS A 177 -18.83 -24.26 6.63
N LEU A 178 -18.57 -23.66 7.79
CA LEU A 178 -18.48 -24.37 9.06
C LEU A 178 -18.55 -23.38 10.23
N ASN A 179 -19.24 -23.85 11.27
CA ASN A 179 -19.66 -23.19 12.51
C ASN A 179 -18.73 -22.09 13.06
N LYS A 180 -19.36 -21.02 13.58
CA LYS A 180 -18.76 -19.93 14.37
C LYS A 180 -18.04 -20.46 15.62
N SER A 181 -16.85 -21.03 15.46
CA SER A 181 -15.90 -21.28 16.53
C SER A 181 -14.58 -20.58 16.17
N PHE A 182 -14.42 -19.41 16.77
CA PHE A 182 -13.39 -18.40 16.54
C PHE A 182 -11.93 -18.89 16.69
N PHE A 183 -11.70 -20.12 17.15
CA PHE A 183 -10.36 -20.64 17.45
C PHE A 183 -9.71 -21.43 16.30
N ASN A 184 -10.42 -21.72 15.20
CA ASN A 184 -9.84 -22.44 14.05
C ASN A 184 -9.36 -21.56 12.88
N LEU A 185 -9.52 -20.23 12.98
CA LEU A 185 -9.13 -19.27 11.93
C LEU A 185 -7.61 -19.23 11.68
N PHE A 186 -6.80 -19.82 12.56
CA PHE A 186 -5.35 -19.94 12.39
C PHE A 186 -4.90 -21.21 11.63
N SER A 187 -5.82 -22.08 11.15
CA SER A 187 -5.45 -23.38 10.58
C SER A 187 -5.92 -23.67 9.15
N THR A 188 -6.80 -22.84 8.57
CA THR A 188 -7.18 -22.96 7.16
C THR A 188 -6.73 -21.71 6.44
N ARG A 189 -5.58 -21.81 5.76
CA ARG A 189 -5.11 -20.81 4.79
C ARG A 189 -6.17 -20.69 3.71
N VAL A 190 -7.03 -19.69 3.84
CA VAL A 190 -7.96 -19.34 2.79
C VAL A 190 -7.14 -18.67 1.70
N ALA A 191 -7.17 -19.23 0.49
CA ALA A 191 -6.42 -18.67 -0.63
C ALA A 191 -6.94 -17.27 -0.95
N LEU A 192 -6.02 -16.31 -1.08
CA LEU A 192 -6.35 -14.94 -1.45
C LEU A 192 -6.65 -14.87 -2.96
N GLU A 193 -7.87 -14.50 -3.32
CA GLU A 193 -8.26 -14.26 -4.71
C GLU A 193 -7.75 -12.89 -5.16
N THR A 194 -6.96 -12.90 -6.23
CA THR A 194 -6.29 -11.71 -6.80
C THR A 194 -6.84 -11.35 -8.19
N GLY A 195 -7.95 -11.98 -8.58
CA GLY A 195 -8.59 -11.82 -9.88
C GLY A 195 -7.65 -12.20 -11.03
N SER A 196 -7.39 -11.25 -11.94
CA SER A 196 -6.52 -11.46 -13.10
C SER A 196 -5.02 -11.31 -12.79
N ILE A 197 -4.64 -10.87 -11.59
CA ILE A 197 -3.24 -10.65 -11.22
C ILE A 197 -2.70 -11.93 -10.60
N GLN A 198 -1.82 -12.66 -11.28
CA GLN A 198 -1.30 -13.94 -10.77
C GLN A 198 0.19 -13.88 -10.43
N THR A 199 0.93 -13.02 -11.11
CA THR A 199 2.39 -12.92 -11.04
C THR A 199 2.86 -11.50 -10.76
N PHE A 200 4.13 -11.37 -10.36
CA PHE A 200 4.74 -10.06 -10.17
C PHE A 200 4.79 -9.23 -11.46
N ARG A 201 4.83 -9.87 -12.64
CA ARG A 201 4.69 -9.19 -13.93
C ARG A 201 3.34 -8.50 -14.02
N ASP A 202 2.25 -9.20 -13.68
CA ASP A 202 0.90 -8.65 -13.77
C ASP A 202 0.73 -7.44 -12.83
N VAL A 203 1.29 -7.53 -11.61
CA VAL A 203 1.36 -6.39 -10.67
C VAL A 203 2.08 -5.20 -11.29
N VAL A 204 3.27 -5.44 -11.86
CA VAL A 204 4.09 -4.38 -12.48
C VAL A 204 3.38 -3.72 -13.65
N GLU A 205 2.77 -4.51 -14.53
CA GLU A 205 2.03 -4.01 -15.68
C GLU A 205 0.81 -3.19 -15.24
N LYS A 206 0.09 -3.66 -14.22
CA LYS A 206 -1.04 -2.92 -13.65
C LYS A 206 -0.58 -1.62 -12.96
N ILE A 207 0.50 -1.62 -12.17
CA ILE A 207 1.09 -0.40 -11.58
C ILE A 207 1.40 0.64 -12.68
N ILE A 208 1.97 0.20 -13.81
CA ILE A 208 2.26 1.11 -14.92
C ILE A 208 0.97 1.67 -15.52
N ALA A 209 -0.02 0.80 -15.78
CA ALA A 209 -1.28 1.20 -16.38
C ALA A 209 -2.08 2.17 -15.50
N VAL A 210 -2.17 1.94 -14.19
CA VAL A 210 -2.99 2.77 -13.29
C VAL A 210 -2.38 4.13 -13.02
N ASN A 211 -1.05 4.24 -13.15
CA ASN A 211 -0.40 5.54 -13.08
C ASN A 211 -0.53 6.31 -14.39
N ASP A 212 -0.74 5.63 -15.52
CA ASP A 212 -0.81 6.30 -16.82
C ASP A 212 -2.03 7.22 -16.93
N SER A 213 -1.76 8.52 -17.03
CA SER A 213 -2.75 9.59 -17.12
C SER A 213 -3.68 9.46 -18.34
N TYR A 214 -3.31 8.64 -19.32
CA TYR A 214 -4.10 8.37 -20.53
C TYR A 214 -4.90 7.06 -20.47
N SER A 215 -4.74 6.27 -19.41
CA SER A 215 -5.43 4.98 -19.23
C SER A 215 -6.69 5.07 -18.34
N SER A 216 -6.99 6.24 -17.76
CA SER A 216 -8.32 6.48 -17.17
C SER A 216 -9.35 6.61 -18.30
N PRO A 217 -10.47 5.85 -18.27
CA PRO A 217 -11.60 6.17 -19.13
C PRO A 217 -12.03 7.59 -18.80
N LYS A 218 -12.17 8.44 -19.82
CA LYS A 218 -12.84 9.73 -19.66
C LYS A 218 -14.21 9.45 -19.05
N SER A 219 -14.42 9.93 -17.83
CA SER A 219 -15.74 10.07 -17.23
C SER A 219 -16.67 10.84 -18.16
#